data_AF-A0A2T3LF68-F1
#
_entry.id   AF-A0A2T3LF68-F1
#
_cell.length_a   1.000
_cell.length_b   1.000
_cell.length_c   1.000
_cell.angle_alpha   90.00
_cell.angle_beta   90.00
_cell.angle_gamma   90.00
#
_symmetry.space_group_name_H-M   'P 1'
#
loop_
_entity.id
_entity.type
_entity.pdbx_description
1 polymer ?
#
loop_
_entity_poly.entity_id
_entity_poly.type
_entity_poly.pdbx_seq_one_letter_code
_entity_poly.pdbx_strand_id
1 'polypeptide(L)' 'MELLKELDKSMSRLEIAEKLNCKPAALSKWMNGKTKPSSKHILHLSQLIGVSAEDLLIDLYPEQSESKQ' A
#
# COMPACT_ATOMS: atom_id res chain seq x y z
N MET A 1 4.15 -0.66 6.69
CA MET A 1 4.77 -0.82 5.33
C MET A 1 5.44 -2.17 5.12
N GLU A 2 5.05 -3.19 5.87
CA GLU A 2 5.60 -4.53 5.74
C GLU A 2 5.00 -5.25 4.52
N LEU A 3 3.70 -5.04 4.27
CA LEU A 3 2.95 -5.66 3.18
C LEU A 3 3.48 -5.34 1.78
N LEU A 4 3.88 -4.08 1.55
CA LEU A 4 4.47 -3.65 0.27
C LEU A 4 5.88 -4.21 0.05
N LYS A 5 6.63 -4.47 1.14
CA LYS A 5 7.95 -5.11 1.05
C LYS A 5 7.85 -6.60 0.75
N GLU A 6 6.79 -7.27 1.20
CA GLU A 6 6.53 -8.66 0.81
C GLU A 6 6.21 -8.79 -0.69
N LEU A 7 5.50 -7.81 -1.27
CA LEU A 7 5.29 -7.76 -2.72
C LEU A 7 6.61 -7.61 -3.50
N ASP A 8 7.54 -6.78 -3.01
CA ASP A 8 8.85 -6.54 -3.65
C ASP A 8 9.72 -7.80 -3.72
N LYS A 9 9.47 -8.80 -2.86
CA LYS A 9 10.14 -10.11 -2.91
C LYS A 9 9.60 -11.01 -4.02
N SER A 10 8.33 -10.85 -4.40
CA SER A 10 7.66 -11.70 -5.40
C SER A 10 7.60 -11.05 -6.78
N MET A 11 7.57 -9.72 -6.86
CA MET A 11 7.42 -8.96 -8.11
C MET A 11 8.31 -7.73 -8.10
N SER A 12 8.72 -7.26 -9.29
CA SER A 12 9.50 -6.03 -9.38
C SER A 12 8.64 -4.80 -9.08
N ARG A 13 9.25 -3.73 -8.55
CA ARG A 13 8.57 -2.43 -8.32
C ARG A 13 7.92 -1.86 -9.56
N LEU A 14 8.46 -2.15 -10.74
CA LEU A 14 7.94 -1.69 -12.00
C LEU A 14 6.61 -2.40 -12.31
N GLU A 15 6.59 -3.73 -12.19
CA GLU A 15 5.36 -4.53 -12.37
C GLU A 15 4.28 -4.18 -11.34
N ILE A 16 4.66 -3.97 -10.07
CA ILE A 16 3.71 -3.56 -9.03
C ILE A 16 3.12 -2.19 -9.38
N ALA A 17 3.95 -1.24 -9.83
CA ALA A 17 3.49 0.08 -10.22
C ALA A 17 2.56 0.02 -11.45
N GLU A 18 2.87 -0.83 -12.44
CA GLU A 18 2.00 -1.05 -13.60
C GLU A 18 0.66 -1.66 -13.21
N LYS A 19 0.66 -2.69 -12.35
CA LYS A 19 -0.58 -3.32 -11.83
C LYS A 19 -1.44 -2.34 -11.04
N LEU A 20 -0.81 -1.46 -10.27
CA LEU A 20 -1.49 -0.42 -9.49
C LEU A 20 -1.84 0.82 -10.32
N ASN A 21 -1.41 0.87 -11.59
CA ASN A 21 -1.51 2.02 -12.48
C ASN A 21 -0.98 3.30 -11.81
N CYS A 22 0.19 3.19 -11.17
CA CYS A 22 0.86 4.29 -10.48
C CYS A 22 2.29 4.46 -10.99
N LYS A 23 2.95 5.56 -10.61
CA LYS A 23 4.36 5.79 -10.95
C LYS A 23 5.25 4.97 -10.01
N PRO A 24 6.32 4.31 -10.49
CA PRO A 24 7.27 3.61 -9.61
C PRO A 24 7.88 4.51 -8.51
N ALA A 25 8.03 5.80 -8.82
CA ALA A 25 8.46 6.80 -7.84
C ALA A 25 7.45 7.02 -6.71
N ALA A 26 6.14 6.90 -6.99
CA ALA A 26 5.10 6.97 -5.96
C ALA A 26 5.15 5.72 -5.07
N LEU A 27 5.26 4.54 -5.68
CA LEU A 27 5.41 3.27 -4.97
C LEU A 27 6.61 3.31 -4.00
N SER A 28 7.77 3.80 -4.45
CA SER A 28 8.95 3.94 -3.60
C SER A 28 8.71 4.86 -2.39
N LYS A 29 7.95 5.95 -2.56
CA LYS A 29 7.58 6.81 -1.43
C LYS A 29 6.61 6.11 -0.47
N TRP A 30 5.69 5.30 -0.99
CA TRP A 30 4.79 4.44 -0.22
C TRP A 30 5.48 3.21 0.41
N MET A 31 6.76 2.95 0.14
CA MET A 31 7.53 1.90 0.82
C MET A 31 8.45 2.46 1.91
N ASN A 32 8.66 3.78 1.88
CA ASN A 32 9.58 4.49 2.77
C ASN A 32 8.89 5.43 3.78
N GLY A 33 7.57 5.33 3.94
CA GLY A 33 6.80 6.18 4.86
C GLY A 33 6.52 7.58 4.34
N LYS A 34 7.08 7.97 3.19
CA LYS A 34 7.15 9.38 2.78
C LYS A 34 5.81 9.95 2.31
N THR A 35 4.98 9.12 1.68
CA THR A 35 3.63 9.51 1.24
C THR A 35 2.70 8.32 1.36
N LYS A 36 1.40 8.58 1.48
CA LYS A 36 0.38 7.54 1.53
C LYS A 36 -0.28 7.36 0.15
N PRO A 37 -0.68 6.13 -0.22
CA PRO A 37 -1.49 5.87 -1.40
C PRO A 37 -2.89 6.46 -1.23
N SER A 38 -3.56 6.79 -2.34
CA SER A 38 -4.96 7.21 -2.33
C SER A 38 -5.90 6.01 -2.18
N SER A 39 -7.16 6.25 -1.81
CA SER A 39 -8.17 5.20 -1.60
C SER A 39 -8.31 4.23 -2.77
N LYS A 40 -8.16 4.72 -4.01
CA LYS A 40 -8.15 3.88 -5.23
C LYS A 40 -6.99 2.89 -5.23
N HIS A 41 -5.79 3.35 -4.92
CA HIS A 41 -4.61 2.49 -4.87
C HIS A 41 -4.65 1.52 -3.69
N ILE A 42 -5.26 1.91 -2.57
CA ILE A 42 -5.48 1.03 -1.42
C ILE A 42 -6.38 -0.14 -1.81
N LEU A 43 -7.47 0.12 -2.52
CA LEU A 43 -8.37 -0.93 -3.01
C LEU A 43 -7.66 -1.88 -4.00
N HIS A 44 -6.85 -1.34 -4.91
CA HIS A 44 -6.07 -2.18 -5.82
C HIS A 44 -4.99 -2.99 -5.09
N LEU A 45 -4.31 -2.41 -4.10
CA LEU A 45 -3.36 -3.11 -3.25
C LEU A 45 -4.05 -4.25 -2.50
N SER A 46 -5.24 -4.01 -1.94
CA SER A 46 -6.00 -5.01 -1.19
C SER A 46 -6.32 -6.21 -2.08
N GLN A 47 -6.76 -5.97 -3.31
CA GLN A 47 -7.01 -7.00 -4.31
C GLN A 47 -5.74 -7.72 -4.78
N LEU A 48 -4.62 -6.99 -4.92
CA LEU A 48 -3.36 -7.54 -5.41
C LEU A 48 -2.69 -8.47 -4.38
N ILE A 49 -2.73 -8.08 -3.11
CA ILE A 49 -2.09 -8.83 -2.01
C ILE A 49 -3.06 -9.88 -1.43
N GLY A 50 -4.37 -9.72 -1.65
CA GLY A 50 -5.41 -10.58 -1.08
C GLY A 50 -5.74 -10.27 0.38
N VAL A 51 -5.54 -9.02 0.80
CA VAL A 51 -5.85 -8.53 2.16
C VAL A 51 -7.03 -7.56 2.13
N SER A 52 -7.65 -7.28 3.27
CA SER A 52 -8.74 -6.30 3.33
C SER A 52 -8.18 -4.88 3.15
N ALA A 53 -8.98 -4.00 2.52
CA ALA A 53 -8.62 -2.59 2.44
C ALA A 53 -8.49 -1.95 3.84
N GLU A 54 -9.23 -2.47 4.82
CA GLU A 54 -9.14 -2.09 6.24
C GLU A 54 -7.77 -2.40 6.84
N ASP A 55 -7.23 -3.60 6.63
CA ASP A 55 -5.90 -3.98 7.11
C ASP A 55 -4.81 -3.05 6.54
N LEU A 56 -4.92 -2.72 5.25
CA LEU A 56 -4.04 -1.74 4.61
C LEU A 56 -4.21 -0.33 5.20
N LEU A 57 -5.45 0.09 5.48
CA LEU A 57 -5.71 1.39 6.09
C LEU A 57 -5.12 1.49 7.49
N ILE A 58 -5.22 0.44 8.30
CA ILE A 58 -4.63 0.39 9.64
C ILE A 58 -3.10 0.53 9.57
N ASP A 59 -2.44 -0.19 8.65
CA ASP A 59 -0.98 -0.10 8.45
C ASP A 59 -0.55 1.28 7.90
N LEU A 60 -1.38 1.92 7.07
CA LEU A 60 -1.10 3.22 6.47
C LEU A 60 -1.48 4.40 7.38
N TYR A 61 -2.47 4.24 8.25
CA TYR A 61 -3.02 5.25 9.14
C TYR A 61 -3.12 4.72 10.58
N PRO A 62 -1.99 4.33 11.19
CA PRO A 62 -1.99 3.74 12.52
C PRO A 62 -2.53 4.68 13.60
N GLU A 63 -2.46 6.00 13.39
CA GLU A 63 -2.98 6.99 14.36
C GLU A 63 -4.48 7.26 14.24
N GLN A 64 -5.17 6.69 13.24
CA GLN A 64 -6.61 6.89 13.04
C GLN A 64 -7.45 5.71 13.54
N SER A 65 -6.82 4.58 13.91
CA SER A 65 -7.49 3.41 14.48
C SER A 65 -7.83 3.56 15.98
N GLU A 66 -7.31 4.59 16.66
CA GLU A 66 -7.57 4.85 18.09
C GLU A 66 -8.64 5.91 18.37
N SER A 67 -9.55 6.19 17.42
CA SER A 67 -10.81 6.88 17.78
C SER A 67 -11.78 5.89 18.42
N LYS A 68 -11.39 5.33 19.56
CA LYS A 68 -12.28 4.66 20.49
C LYS A 68 -12.44 5.58 21.69
N GLN A 69 -13.50 6.40 21.64
CA GLN A 69 -14.50 6.64 22.69
C GLN A 69 -15.18 8.00 22.50
#